data_AF-A0A2E9EYM8-F1
#
_entry.id   AF-A0A2E9EYM8-F1
#
_cell.length_a   1.000
_cell.length_b   1.000
_cell.length_c   1.000
_cell.angle_alpha   90.00
_cell.angle_beta   90.00
_cell.angle_gamma   90.00
#
_symmetry.space_group_name_H-M   'P 1'
#
loop_
_entity.id
_entity.type
_entity.pdbx_description
1 polymer ?
#
loop_
_entity_poly.entity_id
_entity_poly.type
_entity_poly.pdbx_seq_one_letter_code
_entity_poly.pdbx_strand_id
1 'polypeptide(L)'
;IPSRGGLLTQGSTLTMGGDEASMVTRGLFILNDILRGVVKDPPPCVDTTPVPSEPGLSQRIIAERRIANSSCRGCHSRFEPLAFGLERFDGLGAYQEKDNFKNMLREDGKLLIPGKSDSIAFKSSAELMNIIAGSDRVMKTLVWKMVQFAMGRPLGADDVSHVDKIYKAAQNSGSKYSDVITAIALSELMYQKKIQD
;
A
#
# COMPACT_ATOMS: atom_id res chain seq x y z
N ILE A 1 -5.16 10.80 18.04
CA ILE A 1 -3.74 11.08 17.78
C ILE A 1 -3.66 11.75 16.42
N PRO A 2 -3.15 12.98 16.30
CA PRO A 2 -3.09 13.71 15.03
C PRO A 2 -2.40 12.96 13.89
N SER A 3 -1.57 11.95 14.20
CA SER A 3 -0.88 11.08 13.25
C SER A 3 -1.73 9.92 12.69
N ARG A 4 -2.93 9.66 13.21
CA ARG A 4 -3.84 8.64 12.66
C ARG A 4 -4.79 9.27 11.65
N GLY A 5 -4.61 8.90 10.38
CA GLY A 5 -5.47 9.28 9.27
C GLY A 5 -5.33 8.28 8.12
N GLY A 6 -6.38 8.12 7.33
CA GLY A 6 -6.39 7.20 6.19
C GLY A 6 -6.35 5.71 6.54
N LEU A 7 -6.43 4.88 5.50
CA LEU A 7 -6.52 3.42 5.63
C LEU A 7 -5.26 2.80 6.24
N LEU A 8 -4.07 3.30 5.88
CA LEU A 8 -2.80 2.65 6.26
C LEU A 8 -2.43 2.82 7.73
N THR A 9 -3.13 3.68 8.47
CA THR A 9 -2.91 3.87 9.91
C THR A 9 -3.98 3.20 10.78
N GLN A 10 -4.89 2.44 10.15
CA GLN A 10 -5.86 1.59 10.87
C GLN A 10 -5.16 0.38 11.48
N GLY A 11 -5.60 -0.04 12.66
CA GLY A 11 -5.00 -1.19 13.37
C GLY A 11 -4.97 -2.46 12.53
N SER A 12 -6.03 -2.75 11.77
CA SER A 12 -6.11 -3.90 10.86
C SER A 12 -5.05 -3.90 9.76
N THR A 13 -4.57 -2.72 9.36
CA THR A 13 -3.50 -2.58 8.36
C THR A 13 -2.13 -2.58 9.04
N LEU A 14 -2.01 -1.92 10.20
CA LEU A 14 -0.75 -1.81 10.92
C LEU A 14 -0.28 -3.15 11.52
N THR A 15 -1.17 -4.10 11.80
CA THR A 15 -0.76 -5.45 12.26
C THR A 15 -0.07 -6.27 11.19
N MET A 16 -0.12 -5.86 9.92
CA MET A 16 0.73 -6.47 8.90
C MET A 16 2.20 -6.20 9.18
N GLY A 17 2.99 -7.26 9.11
CA GLY A 17 4.41 -7.24 9.48
C GLY A 17 4.71 -7.85 10.84
N GLY A 18 3.69 -8.28 11.59
CA GLY A 18 3.85 -8.93 12.90
C GLY A 18 4.44 -8.01 13.95
N ASP A 19 4.95 -8.59 15.03
CA ASP A 19 5.45 -7.87 16.20
C ASP A 19 6.57 -6.87 15.85
N GLU A 20 7.41 -7.20 14.87
CA GLU A 20 8.51 -6.37 14.40
C GLU A 20 8.06 -5.24 13.45
N ALA A 21 6.78 -5.09 13.11
CA ALA A 21 6.33 -4.02 12.19
C ALA A 21 7.09 -4.01 10.84
N SER A 22 7.34 -5.19 10.27
CA SER A 22 8.24 -5.39 9.12
C SER A 22 8.00 -4.41 7.96
N MET A 23 9.07 -3.68 7.59
CA MET A 23 9.09 -2.79 6.41
C MET A 23 8.85 -3.54 5.10
N VAL A 24 9.26 -4.81 5.03
CA VAL A 24 9.04 -5.65 3.86
C VAL A 24 7.55 -5.93 3.71
N THR A 25 6.91 -6.43 4.76
CA THR A 25 5.50 -6.84 4.68
C THR A 25 4.57 -5.65 4.46
N ARG A 26 4.75 -4.56 5.21
CA ARG A 26 3.96 -3.33 5.04
C ARG A 26 4.21 -2.69 3.68
N GLY A 27 5.46 -2.68 3.23
CA GLY A 27 5.84 -2.14 1.92
C GLY A 27 5.22 -2.93 0.77
N LEU A 28 5.25 -4.27 0.87
CA LEU A 28 4.61 -5.17 -0.10
C LEU A 28 3.10 -4.99 -0.12
N PHE A 29 2.45 -4.83 1.03
CA PHE A 29 1.02 -4.49 1.06
C PHE A 29 0.74 -3.20 0.31
N ILE A 30 1.48 -2.11 0.57
CA ILE A 30 1.25 -0.84 -0.14
C ILE A 30 1.52 -1.03 -1.65
N LEU A 31 2.59 -1.72 -2.03
CA LEU A 31 2.91 -1.97 -3.43
C LEU A 31 1.80 -2.78 -4.12
N ASN A 32 1.41 -3.92 -3.56
CA ASN A 32 0.52 -4.88 -4.22
C ASN A 32 -0.95 -4.48 -4.08
N ASP A 33 -1.38 -4.08 -2.89
CA ASP A 33 -2.79 -3.89 -2.58
C ASP A 33 -3.31 -2.48 -2.82
N ILE A 34 -2.45 -1.48 -2.65
CA ILE A 34 -2.82 -0.07 -2.80
C ILE A 34 -2.40 0.45 -4.17
N LEU A 35 -1.20 0.04 -4.61
CA LEU A 35 -0.64 0.48 -5.88
C LEU A 35 -0.77 -0.57 -6.99
N ARG A 36 -1.28 -1.79 -6.76
CA ARG A 36 -1.32 -2.86 -7.80
C ARG A 36 0.01 -3.02 -8.56
N GLY A 37 1.11 -2.78 -7.88
CA GLY A 37 2.46 -3.02 -8.37
C GLY A 37 2.81 -4.50 -8.26
N VAL A 38 3.93 -4.87 -8.85
CA VAL A 38 4.46 -6.23 -8.78
C VAL A 38 5.96 -6.20 -8.51
N VAL A 39 6.41 -7.15 -7.72
CA VAL A 39 7.82 -7.47 -7.51
C VAL A 39 7.97 -8.98 -7.60
N LYS A 40 9.11 -9.44 -8.13
CA LYS A 40 9.39 -10.87 -8.23
C LYS A 40 9.62 -11.46 -6.85
N ASP A 41 9.35 -12.76 -6.72
CA ASP A 41 9.73 -13.54 -5.56
C ASP A 41 11.23 -13.40 -5.28
N PRO A 42 11.66 -13.56 -4.00
CA PRO A 42 13.07 -13.54 -3.65
C PRO A 42 13.85 -14.60 -4.47
N PRO A 43 15.10 -14.31 -4.87
CA PRO A 43 15.93 -15.29 -5.56
C PRO A 43 16.04 -16.60 -4.76
N PRO A 44 16.12 -17.76 -5.44
CA PRO A 44 16.29 -19.03 -4.74
C PRO A 44 17.59 -19.00 -3.91
N CYS A 45 17.57 -19.69 -2.78
CA CYS A 45 18.72 -19.83 -1.86
C CYS A 45 19.19 -18.53 -1.17
N VAL A 46 18.45 -17.42 -1.25
CA VAL A 46 18.73 -16.24 -0.41
C VAL A 46 18.18 -16.46 1.00
N ASP A 47 18.92 -16.03 2.02
CA ASP A 47 18.40 -15.99 3.39
C ASP A 47 17.33 -14.90 3.50
N THR A 48 16.09 -15.32 3.76
CA THR A 48 14.94 -14.42 3.96
C THR A 48 14.58 -14.27 5.42
N THR A 49 15.43 -14.73 6.35
CA THR A 49 15.19 -14.61 7.78
C THR A 49 15.06 -13.13 8.16
N PRO A 50 13.96 -12.71 8.81
CA PRO A 50 13.81 -11.34 9.28
C PRO A 50 14.94 -10.98 10.24
N VAL A 51 15.61 -9.87 9.96
CA VAL A 51 16.62 -9.31 10.88
C VAL A 51 15.87 -8.59 12.00
N PRO A 52 16.09 -8.96 13.28
CA PRO A 52 15.43 -8.30 14.40
C PRO A 52 16.00 -6.90 14.64
N SER A 53 15.20 -6.04 15.26
CA SER A 53 15.66 -4.74 15.73
C SER A 53 16.60 -4.91 16.94
N GLU A 54 17.56 -4.01 17.11
CA GLU A 54 18.49 -3.97 18.26
C GLU A 54 18.91 -2.52 18.56
N PRO A 55 19.59 -2.23 19.69
CA PRO A 55 20.06 -0.87 19.97
C PRO A 55 20.97 -0.33 18.84
N GLY A 56 20.60 0.81 18.27
CA GLY A 56 21.25 1.41 17.09
C GLY A 56 20.74 0.90 15.74
N LEU A 57 19.79 -0.04 15.70
CA LEU A 57 19.31 -0.70 14.50
C LEU A 57 17.77 -0.82 14.50
N SER A 58 17.08 0.21 13.99
CA SER A 58 15.63 0.13 13.75
C SER A 58 15.32 -0.66 12.49
N GLN A 59 14.06 -1.10 12.34
CA GLN A 59 13.56 -1.72 11.11
C GLN A 59 13.81 -0.89 9.85
N ARG A 60 13.75 0.45 9.93
CA ARG A 60 14.09 1.31 8.78
C ARG A 60 15.57 1.28 8.47
N ILE A 61 16.46 1.26 9.47
CA ILE A 61 17.91 1.14 9.23
C ILE A 61 18.21 -0.21 8.56
N ILE A 62 17.55 -1.29 8.99
CA ILE A 62 17.64 -2.62 8.34
C ILE A 62 17.20 -2.54 6.88
N ALA A 63 16.05 -1.90 6.60
CA ALA A 63 15.56 -1.69 5.25
C ALA A 63 16.53 -0.85 4.39
N GLU A 64 17.08 0.24 4.95
CA GLU A 64 18.07 1.09 4.26
C GLU A 64 19.35 0.30 3.93
N ARG A 65 19.82 -0.57 4.83
CA ARG A 65 20.94 -1.50 4.55
C ARG A 65 20.61 -2.46 3.40
N ARG A 66 19.40 -3.03 3.36
CA ARG A 66 18.95 -3.88 2.23
C ARG A 66 18.91 -3.10 0.92
N ILE A 67 18.36 -1.88 0.93
CA ILE A 67 18.31 -1.02 -0.26
C ILE A 67 19.72 -0.58 -0.69
N ALA A 68 20.66 -0.43 0.25
CA ALA A 68 22.06 -0.11 -0.07
C ALA A 68 22.81 -1.29 -0.71
N ASN A 69 22.46 -2.53 -0.37
CA ASN A 69 23.09 -3.73 -0.91
C ASN A 69 22.72 -3.95 -2.39
N SER A 70 23.72 -4.08 -3.27
CA SER A 70 23.52 -4.25 -4.72
C SER A 70 22.70 -5.49 -5.09
N SER A 71 22.84 -6.58 -4.32
CA SER A 71 22.13 -7.84 -4.55
C SER A 71 20.66 -7.76 -4.12
N CYS A 72 20.31 -6.87 -3.19
CA CYS A 72 18.95 -6.73 -2.66
C CYS A 72 18.19 -5.54 -3.27
N ARG A 73 18.91 -4.46 -3.64
CA ARG A 73 18.34 -3.19 -4.10
C ARG A 73 17.32 -3.35 -5.22
N GLY A 74 17.58 -4.22 -6.19
CA GLY A 74 16.76 -4.37 -7.40
C GLY A 74 15.27 -4.64 -7.11
N CYS A 75 14.99 -5.38 -6.02
CA CYS A 75 13.63 -5.62 -5.56
C CYS A 75 13.23 -4.69 -4.42
N HIS A 76 14.06 -4.57 -3.38
CA HIS A 76 13.70 -3.89 -2.13
C HIS A 76 13.45 -2.39 -2.28
N SER A 77 14.14 -1.72 -3.21
CA SER A 77 13.93 -0.28 -3.44
C SER A 77 12.53 0.06 -3.98
N ARG A 78 11.75 -0.94 -4.41
CA ARG A 78 10.41 -0.75 -4.97
C ARG A 78 9.30 -0.69 -3.93
N PHE A 79 9.50 -1.29 -2.76
CA PHE A 79 8.42 -1.49 -1.79
C PHE A 79 8.77 -1.05 -0.37
N GLU A 80 9.98 -1.29 0.14
CA GLU A 80 10.30 -0.91 1.53
C GLU A 80 10.18 0.60 1.80
N PRO A 81 10.61 1.50 0.88
CA PRO A 81 10.41 2.95 1.08
C PRO A 81 8.95 3.35 1.23
N LEU A 82 8.00 2.57 0.70
CA LEU A 82 6.57 2.84 0.81
C LEU A 82 6.09 2.73 2.27
N ALA A 83 6.76 1.93 3.09
CA ALA A 83 6.44 1.72 4.49
C ALA A 83 7.13 2.70 5.45
N PHE A 84 8.08 3.53 4.98
CA PHE A 84 8.86 4.41 5.85
C PHE A 84 8.03 5.45 6.59
N GLY A 85 6.91 5.88 6.00
CA GLY A 85 5.96 6.74 6.70
C GLY A 85 5.32 6.06 7.91
N LEU A 86 5.27 4.73 7.95
CA LEU A 86 4.63 3.95 9.01
C LEU A 86 5.59 3.49 10.12
N GLU A 87 6.87 3.90 10.09
CA GLU A 87 7.88 3.41 11.04
C GLU A 87 7.54 3.74 12.50
N ARG A 88 6.83 4.85 12.77
CA ARG A 88 6.36 5.20 14.12
C ARG A 88 5.20 4.36 14.64
N PHE A 89 4.70 3.39 13.87
CA PHE A 89 3.69 2.46 14.34
C PHE A 89 4.31 1.08 14.59
N ASP A 90 4.24 0.58 15.82
CA ASP A 90 4.72 -0.76 16.16
C ASP A 90 3.83 -1.86 15.55
N GLY A 91 4.16 -3.14 15.82
CA GLY A 91 3.42 -4.29 15.29
C GLY A 91 1.95 -4.37 15.72
N LEU A 92 1.58 -3.73 16.83
CA LEU A 92 0.18 -3.61 17.29
C LEU A 92 -0.49 -2.33 16.76
N GLY A 93 0.27 -1.51 16.04
CA GLY A 93 -0.14 -0.24 15.49
C GLY A 93 -0.14 0.89 16.51
N ALA A 94 0.49 0.77 17.67
CA ALA A 94 0.66 1.87 18.61
C ALA A 94 1.70 2.88 18.09
N TYR A 95 1.41 4.16 18.27
CA TYR A 95 2.27 5.24 17.78
C TYR A 95 3.37 5.55 18.81
N GLN A 96 4.63 5.52 18.39
CA GLN A 96 5.79 5.73 19.25
C GLN A 96 6.87 6.58 18.57
N GLU A 97 7.60 7.39 19.34
CA GLU A 97 8.78 8.13 18.84
C GLU A 97 10.05 7.28 18.86
N LYS A 98 10.08 6.26 19.71
CA LYS A 98 11.19 5.32 19.85
C LYS A 98 10.66 3.90 19.89
N ASP A 99 11.44 2.95 19.38
CA ASP A 99 11.13 1.53 19.57
C ASP A 99 11.54 1.02 20.98
N ASN A 100 11.31 -0.28 21.21
CA ASN A 100 11.67 -0.96 22.45
C ASN A 100 13.18 -0.91 22.77
N PHE A 101 14.02 -0.70 21.75
CA PHE A 101 15.48 -0.59 21.86
C PHE A 101 15.99 0.86 21.93
N LYS A 102 15.06 1.82 22.09
CA LYS A 102 15.34 3.26 22.20
C LYS A 102 15.85 3.90 20.90
N ASN A 103 15.74 3.24 19.75
CA ASN A 103 16.04 3.83 18.46
C ASN A 103 15.03 4.92 18.14
N MET A 104 15.48 6.07 17.63
CA MET A 104 14.56 7.11 17.15
C MET A 104 13.89 6.68 15.85
N LEU A 105 12.56 6.77 15.83
CA LEU A 105 11.72 6.41 14.69
C LEU A 105 11.37 7.63 13.85
N ARG A 106 11.35 7.45 12.52
CA ARG A 106 11.08 8.50 11.54
C ARG A 106 9.73 8.30 10.86
N GLU A 107 9.26 9.30 10.12
CA GLU A 107 8.04 9.22 9.32
C GLU A 107 8.19 9.90 7.95
N ASP A 108 9.37 10.44 7.67
CA ASP A 108 9.70 11.03 6.38
C ASP A 108 10.12 9.96 5.37
N GLY A 109 10.11 10.29 4.10
CA GLY A 109 10.59 9.39 3.07
C GLY A 109 10.30 9.89 1.67
N LYS A 110 10.43 8.97 0.72
CA LYS A 110 10.14 9.21 -0.70
C LYS A 110 9.26 8.08 -1.23
N LEU A 111 8.13 8.46 -1.83
CA LEU A 111 7.18 7.56 -2.46
C LEU A 111 7.43 7.55 -3.98
N LEU A 112 7.75 6.39 -4.55
CA LEU A 112 7.77 6.19 -5.99
C LEU A 112 6.54 5.38 -6.41
N ILE A 113 5.61 6.02 -7.13
CA ILE A 113 4.42 5.34 -7.65
C ILE A 113 4.81 4.56 -8.92
N PRO A 114 4.45 3.27 -9.06
CA PRO A 114 4.75 2.50 -10.26
C PRO A 114 4.26 3.19 -11.53
N GLY A 115 5.16 3.32 -12.52
CA GLY A 115 4.91 4.02 -13.78
C GLY A 115 5.21 5.52 -13.75
N LYS A 116 5.67 6.07 -12.62
CA LYS A 116 6.22 7.44 -12.53
C LYS A 116 7.75 7.39 -12.52
N SER A 117 8.38 8.41 -13.08
CA SER A 117 9.83 8.63 -13.07
C SER A 117 10.32 9.17 -11.74
N ASP A 118 9.55 10.09 -11.16
CA ASP A 118 9.99 10.89 -10.02
C ASP A 118 9.34 10.43 -8.72
N SER A 119 10.16 10.42 -7.67
CA SER A 119 9.68 10.16 -6.31
C SER A 119 9.13 11.42 -5.67
N ILE A 120 8.05 11.30 -4.91
CA ILE A 120 7.43 12.38 -4.14
C ILE A 120 7.93 12.28 -2.69
N ALA A 121 8.55 13.34 -2.18
CA ALA A 121 8.97 13.38 -0.78
C ALA A 121 7.76 13.60 0.15
N PHE A 122 7.83 13.03 1.36
CA PHE A 122 6.89 13.28 2.44
C PHE A 122 7.64 13.39 3.77
N LYS A 123 7.08 14.11 4.74
CA LYS A 123 7.65 14.35 6.07
C LYS A 123 6.89 13.67 7.19
N SER A 124 5.72 13.11 6.91
CA SER A 124 4.87 12.46 7.91
C SER A 124 3.98 11.38 7.30
N SER A 125 3.47 10.50 8.18
CA SER A 125 2.39 9.55 7.85
C SER A 125 1.21 10.23 7.17
N ALA A 126 0.77 11.39 7.67
CA ALA A 126 -0.37 12.12 7.14
C ALA A 126 -0.11 12.65 5.72
N GLU A 127 1.09 13.18 5.47
CA GLU A 127 1.48 13.63 4.14
C GLU A 127 1.57 12.46 3.16
N LEU A 128 2.14 11.32 3.58
CA LEU A 128 2.12 10.08 2.80
C LEU A 128 0.69 9.66 2.44
N MET A 129 -0.24 9.68 3.40
CA MET A 129 -1.64 9.36 3.13
C MET A 129 -2.28 10.30 2.12
N ASN A 130 -2.02 11.61 2.22
CA ASN A 130 -2.55 12.59 1.28
C ASN A 130 -2.02 12.38 -0.13
N ILE A 131 -0.73 12.06 -0.29
CA ILE A 131 -0.13 11.76 -1.60
C ILE A 131 -0.76 10.49 -2.20
N ILE A 132 -0.94 9.45 -1.40
CA ILE A 132 -1.59 8.20 -1.84
C ILE A 132 -3.05 8.45 -2.21
N ALA A 133 -3.80 9.20 -1.41
CA ALA A 133 -5.20 9.53 -1.68
C ALA A 133 -5.39 10.37 -2.95
N GLY A 134 -4.42 11.23 -3.29
CA GLY A 134 -4.43 12.02 -4.53
C GLY A 134 -4.02 11.25 -5.79
N SER A 135 -3.66 9.98 -5.70
CA SER A 135 -3.15 9.20 -6.83
C SER A 135 -4.28 8.58 -7.68
N ASP A 136 -4.32 8.94 -8.96
CA ASP A 136 -5.20 8.30 -9.97
C ASP A 136 -5.05 6.76 -9.98
N ARG A 137 -3.83 6.27 -9.79
CA ARG A 137 -3.54 4.82 -9.71
C ARG A 137 -4.21 4.15 -8.51
N VAL A 138 -4.24 4.84 -7.37
CA VAL A 138 -4.87 4.33 -6.15
C VAL A 138 -6.38 4.33 -6.31
N MET A 139 -6.96 5.40 -6.89
CA MET A 139 -8.40 5.44 -7.18
C MET A 139 -8.82 4.32 -8.15
N LYS A 140 -8.08 4.10 -9.24
CA LYS A 140 -8.31 2.96 -10.15
C LYS A 140 -8.19 1.61 -9.46
N THR A 141 -7.26 1.48 -8.51
CA THR A 141 -7.10 0.27 -7.70
C THR A 141 -8.30 0.04 -6.79
N LEU A 142 -8.79 1.09 -6.13
CA LEU A 142 -9.97 1.04 -5.28
C LEU A 142 -11.22 0.63 -6.08
N VAL A 143 -11.46 1.27 -7.23
CA VAL A 143 -12.59 0.93 -8.11
C VAL A 143 -12.50 -0.52 -8.57
N TRP A 144 -11.32 -0.98 -9.00
CA TRP A 144 -11.11 -2.38 -9.38
C TRP A 144 -11.49 -3.35 -8.25
N LYS A 145 -10.99 -3.11 -7.02
CA LYS A 145 -11.27 -3.97 -5.86
C LYS A 145 -12.75 -3.95 -5.46
N MET A 146 -13.41 -2.80 -5.52
CA MET A 146 -14.83 -2.67 -5.22
C MET A 146 -15.71 -3.36 -6.26
N VAL A 147 -15.39 -3.23 -7.55
CA VAL A 147 -16.09 -3.97 -8.62
C VAL A 147 -15.89 -5.47 -8.42
N GLN A 148 -14.65 -5.92 -8.16
CA GLN A 148 -14.36 -7.33 -7.91
C GLN A 148 -15.18 -7.89 -6.74
N PHE A 149 -15.26 -7.13 -5.64
CA PHE A 149 -16.09 -7.49 -4.50
C PHE A 149 -17.58 -7.59 -4.86
N ALA A 150 -18.12 -6.59 -5.56
CA ALA A 150 -19.53 -6.57 -5.98
C ALA A 150 -19.89 -7.73 -6.93
N MET A 151 -18.96 -8.06 -7.83
CA MET A 151 -19.13 -9.18 -8.77
C MET A 151 -19.01 -10.54 -8.09
N GLY A 152 -18.32 -10.65 -6.96
CA GLY A 152 -18.11 -11.91 -6.24
C GLY A 152 -17.19 -12.89 -6.98
N ARG A 153 -16.40 -12.41 -7.94
CA ARG A 153 -15.43 -13.20 -8.72
C ARG A 153 -14.21 -12.38 -9.09
N PRO A 154 -13.05 -13.00 -9.38
CA PRO A 154 -11.94 -12.30 -10.00
C PRO A 154 -12.36 -11.60 -11.31
N LEU A 155 -11.82 -10.41 -11.53
CA LEU A 155 -12.01 -9.66 -12.77
C LEU A 155 -10.97 -10.10 -13.81
N GLY A 156 -11.43 -10.30 -15.04
CA GLY A 156 -10.62 -10.70 -16.20
C GLY A 156 -10.39 -9.56 -17.19
N ALA A 157 -9.83 -9.90 -18.36
CA ALA A 157 -9.58 -8.94 -19.42
C ALA A 157 -10.88 -8.28 -19.93
N ASP A 158 -11.97 -9.04 -20.02
CA ASP A 158 -13.26 -8.55 -20.51
C ASP A 158 -13.87 -7.47 -19.59
N ASP A 159 -13.58 -7.52 -18.29
CA ASP A 159 -14.09 -6.55 -17.32
C ASP A 159 -13.37 -5.19 -17.37
N VAL A 160 -12.17 -5.12 -17.97
CA VAL A 160 -11.31 -3.93 -17.94
C VAL A 160 -12.04 -2.70 -18.48
N SER A 161 -12.75 -2.84 -19.59
CA SER A 161 -13.47 -1.73 -20.21
C SER A 161 -14.64 -1.24 -19.35
N HIS A 162 -15.33 -2.15 -18.66
CA HIS A 162 -16.42 -1.81 -17.75
C HIS A 162 -15.90 -1.13 -16.49
N VAL A 163 -14.81 -1.62 -15.90
CA VAL A 163 -14.17 -0.98 -14.74
C VAL A 163 -13.71 0.45 -15.09
N ASP A 164 -13.16 0.68 -16.28
CA ASP A 164 -12.75 2.02 -16.73
C ASP A 164 -13.95 2.97 -16.89
N LYS A 165 -15.08 2.49 -17.42
CA LYS A 165 -16.34 3.27 -17.47
C LYS A 165 -16.83 3.65 -16.06
N ILE A 166 -16.82 2.71 -15.13
CA ILE A 166 -17.21 2.95 -13.72
C ILE A 166 -16.28 3.97 -13.08
N TYR A 167 -14.97 3.84 -13.29
CA TYR A 167 -13.97 4.78 -12.78
C TYR A 167 -14.24 6.21 -13.28
N LYS A 168 -14.47 6.38 -14.59
CA LYS A 168 -14.78 7.69 -15.19
C LYS A 168 -16.11 8.27 -14.68
N ALA A 169 -17.14 7.43 -14.51
CA ALA A 169 -18.42 7.86 -13.96
C ALA A 169 -18.31 8.35 -12.51
N ALA A 170 -17.54 7.64 -11.68
CA ALA A 170 -17.25 8.06 -10.32
C ALA A 170 -16.42 9.36 -10.29
N GLN A 171 -15.44 9.49 -11.20
CA GLN A 171 -14.61 10.70 -11.30
C GLN A 171 -15.46 11.93 -11.63
N ASN A 172 -16.36 11.83 -12.61
CA ASN A 172 -17.25 12.91 -13.02
C ASN A 172 -18.24 13.34 -11.93
N SER A 173 -18.51 12.46 -10.95
CA SER A 173 -19.46 12.71 -9.86
C SER A 173 -18.80 13.25 -8.58
N GLY A 174 -17.47 13.35 -8.52
CA GLY A 174 -16.73 13.88 -7.37
C GLY A 174 -15.76 12.91 -6.69
N SER A 175 -15.62 11.68 -7.20
CA SER A 175 -14.65 10.66 -6.73
C SER A 175 -14.79 10.23 -5.27
N LYS A 176 -15.91 10.52 -4.60
CA LYS A 176 -16.15 10.01 -3.25
C LYS A 176 -16.43 8.51 -3.30
N TYR A 177 -16.23 7.85 -2.16
CA TYR A 177 -16.55 6.43 -2.02
C TYR A 177 -18.00 6.10 -2.39
N SER A 178 -18.95 6.98 -2.02
CA SER A 178 -20.37 6.87 -2.41
C SER A 178 -20.55 6.88 -3.93
N ASP A 179 -19.80 7.71 -4.63
CA ASP A 179 -19.91 7.90 -6.08
C ASP A 179 -19.42 6.64 -6.81
N VAL A 180 -18.40 5.97 -6.27
CA VAL A 180 -17.95 4.66 -6.76
C VAL A 180 -19.03 3.60 -6.58
N ILE A 181 -19.66 3.53 -5.39
CA ILE A 181 -20.75 2.57 -5.14
C ILE A 181 -21.91 2.81 -6.12
N THR A 182 -22.33 4.06 -6.29
CA THR A 182 -23.39 4.43 -7.23
C THR A 182 -23.02 4.06 -8.67
N ALA A 183 -21.79 4.37 -9.10
CA ALA A 183 -21.31 4.01 -10.44
C ALA A 183 -21.29 2.50 -10.67
N ILE A 184 -20.93 1.70 -9.65
CA ILE A 184 -20.99 0.24 -9.71
C ILE A 184 -22.45 -0.22 -9.83
N ALA A 185 -23.33 0.24 -8.94
CA ALA A 185 -24.73 -0.18 -8.88
C ALA A 185 -25.50 0.10 -10.19
N LEU A 186 -25.17 1.20 -10.88
CA LEU A 186 -25.78 1.60 -12.15
C LEU A 186 -25.07 1.04 -13.38
N SER A 187 -23.98 0.27 -13.21
CA SER A 187 -23.21 -0.25 -14.33
C SER A 187 -23.86 -1.47 -14.99
N GLU A 188 -23.58 -1.66 -16.29
CA GLU A 188 -23.99 -2.83 -17.06
C GLU A 188 -23.56 -4.16 -16.42
N LEU A 189 -22.44 -4.17 -15.68
CA LEU A 189 -21.93 -5.34 -14.96
C LEU A 189 -22.94 -5.91 -13.96
N MET A 190 -23.75 -5.06 -13.33
CA MET A 190 -24.74 -5.50 -12.34
C MET A 190 -25.98 -6.11 -13.00
N TYR A 191 -26.34 -5.65 -14.19
CA TYR A 191 -27.47 -6.19 -14.96
C TYR A 191 -27.13 -7.48 -15.71
N GLN A 192 -25.85 -7.70 -16.02
CA GLN A 192 -25.37 -8.88 -16.75
C GLN A 192 -24.85 -9.99 -15.83
N LYS A 193 -25.09 -9.94 -14.52
CA LYS A 193 -24.67 -11.00 -13.59
C LYS A 193 -25.37 -12.31 -13.98
N LYS A 194 -24.69 -13.13 -14.78
CA LYS A 194 -25.10 -14.51 -15.04
C LYS A 194 -25.18 -15.20 -13.68
N ILE A 195 -26.39 -15.55 -13.26
CA ILE A 195 -26.58 -16.51 -12.18
C ILE A 195 -25.97 -17.79 -12.72
N GLN A 196 -24.85 -18.21 -12.13
CA GLN A 196 -24.34 -19.56 -12.35
C GLN A 196 -25.28 -20.47 -11.57
N ASP A 197 -26.13 -21.19 -12.29
CA ASP A 197 -26.88 -22.34 -11.78
C ASP A 197 -25.93 -23.46 -11.36
#